data_AF-A0A5C3LKT7-F1
#
_entry.id   AF-A0A5C3LKT7-F1
#
_cell.length_a   1.000
_cell.length_b   1.000
_cell.length_c   1.000
_cell.angle_alpha   90.00
_cell.angle_beta   90.00
_cell.angle_gamma   90.00
#
_symmetry.space_group_name_H-M   'P 1'
#
loop_
_entity.id
_entity.type
_entity.pdbx_description
1 polymer ?
#
loop_
_entity_poly.entity_id
_entity_poly.type
_entity_poly.pdbx_seq_one_letter_code
_entity_poly.pdbx_strand_id
1 'polypeptide(L)'
;MKTFTVLASLLTLLPFTLAAPSSLVNTTLSSRAPSASKKVIIQMFDWNWDSIAAECTNFIGPAGYGYIQVSPPQEHIQGSQWWTDYQPVSYNIISKRGNRSQFSNMVNTCRNAGVLIIADTIWNHMAGIEGGTGVGGSSFTQYNYPGIYGSQDFHRCGKRAGNDIGNYNDREDVQTCELVNLADLATGSDYVRSRLAQYGNDLISLGVEGLRLDAAKHIPTSDINNILSRLSKKVYITQEVIYGGGEPIQPSEYVNNGDVQEYTTALKDAFLGNSVSGLQNLEGRGWVSGGQANVFVANHDTERNGASLTMNSPNNAYVLAHVFSLAHPYGTQTVLSSYQGFTNHDQGPPNNGYGTCSGTGGSGGWYCQHRFNAIAGMVGFRNNAGSTGITNWSSPRGDRVAFGRGNTGFVVINSAADSWSGTFATGLADGVYCNVITGKPNGSGSCTGASITISGGAFSATIGALDAIAIHTGALGTGTSTGGGGSVVTPPTSGSVAVTFEENATTTLGQNIFLLGSISELGSWAPGSAVALSSASYPVWKITVNIPAGVTFQYKFIRKESSGAVTWESDPNRQATTGTSSTQTLSSSWR
;
A
#
# COMPACT_ATOMS: atom_id res chain seq x y z
N MET A 1 -98.15 -6.24 -15.44
CA MET A 1 -98.71 -6.65 -14.13
C MET A 1 -97.55 -6.77 -13.16
N LYS A 2 -97.68 -6.18 -11.96
CA LYS A 2 -96.71 -6.08 -10.85
C LYS A 2 -95.64 -4.97 -10.97
N THR A 3 -96.07 -3.81 -10.49
CA THR A 3 -95.34 -2.75 -9.77
C THR A 3 -94.26 -3.28 -8.81
N PHE A 4 -93.16 -2.54 -8.63
CA PHE A 4 -92.88 -1.81 -7.38
C PHE A 4 -91.68 -0.86 -7.53
N THR A 5 -91.81 0.29 -6.89
CA THR A 5 -90.98 1.48 -6.95
C THR A 5 -90.40 1.73 -5.54
N VAL A 6 -89.07 1.94 -5.49
CA VAL A 6 -88.27 2.81 -4.57
C VAL A 6 -88.12 2.46 -3.08
N LEU A 7 -86.85 2.42 -2.61
CA LEU A 7 -86.23 3.28 -1.56
C LEU A 7 -84.74 2.84 -1.40
N ALA A 8 -83.73 3.59 -1.90
CA ALA A 8 -83.05 4.75 -1.32
C ALA A 8 -82.01 4.42 -0.22
N SER A 9 -80.72 4.71 -0.49
CA SER A 9 -79.70 5.13 0.49
C SER A 9 -78.45 5.70 -0.23
N LEU A 10 -78.05 6.90 0.17
CA LEU A 10 -76.99 7.77 -0.36
C LEU A 10 -75.60 7.13 -0.42
N LEU A 11 -74.84 7.40 -1.50
CA LEU A 11 -73.37 7.35 -1.51
C LEU A 11 -72.81 8.72 -1.89
N THR A 12 -71.96 9.27 -1.03
CA THR A 12 -71.34 10.59 -1.09
C THR A 12 -70.17 10.66 -2.09
N LEU A 13 -69.98 11.84 -2.69
CA LEU A 13 -68.91 12.21 -3.62
C LEU A 13 -67.49 12.01 -3.07
N LEU A 14 -66.57 11.55 -3.93
CA LEU A 14 -65.12 11.66 -3.79
C LEU A 14 -64.58 12.62 -4.88
N PRO A 15 -63.69 13.58 -4.56
CA PRO A 15 -63.13 14.50 -5.54
C PRO A 15 -61.98 13.88 -6.32
N PHE A 16 -61.93 14.18 -7.62
CA PHE A 16 -60.81 13.92 -8.52
C PHE A 16 -59.55 14.68 -8.05
N THR A 17 -58.47 13.95 -7.74
CA THR A 17 -57.13 14.52 -7.61
C THR A 17 -56.33 14.28 -8.90
N LEU A 18 -55.96 15.36 -9.57
CA LEU A 18 -54.96 15.38 -10.64
C LEU A 18 -53.62 14.85 -10.11
N ALA A 19 -53.10 13.78 -10.70
CA ALA A 19 -51.77 13.28 -10.44
C ALA A 19 -50.74 14.24 -11.08
N ALA A 20 -49.96 14.92 -10.23
CA ALA A 20 -48.77 15.66 -10.62
C ALA A 20 -47.68 14.69 -11.13
N PRO A 21 -46.79 15.12 -12.04
CA PRO A 21 -45.71 14.27 -12.55
C PRO A 21 -44.74 13.96 -11.40
N SER A 22 -44.48 12.66 -11.20
CA SER A 22 -43.50 12.15 -10.26
C SER A 22 -42.13 12.78 -10.56
N SER A 23 -41.67 13.64 -9.66
CA SER A 23 -40.33 14.18 -9.63
C SER A 23 -39.29 13.06 -9.68
N LEU A 24 -38.38 13.17 -10.65
CA LEU A 24 -37.20 12.33 -10.81
C LEU A 24 -36.48 12.18 -9.46
N VAL A 25 -36.29 10.94 -9.04
CA VAL A 25 -35.47 10.61 -7.88
C VAL A 25 -34.06 11.08 -8.21
N ASN A 26 -33.62 12.12 -7.50
CA ASN A 26 -32.25 12.58 -7.52
C ASN A 26 -31.40 11.48 -6.84
N THR A 27 -30.89 10.52 -7.61
CA THR A 27 -29.96 9.51 -7.12
C THR A 27 -28.60 10.17 -6.93
N THR A 28 -28.43 10.90 -5.84
CA THR A 28 -27.10 11.26 -5.35
C THR A 28 -26.37 9.93 -5.08
N LEU A 29 -25.41 9.60 -5.94
CA LEU A 29 -24.43 8.55 -5.68
C LEU A 29 -23.64 8.99 -4.44
N SER A 30 -24.04 8.50 -3.27
CA SER A 30 -23.24 8.69 -2.06
C SER A 30 -21.92 7.97 -2.26
N SER A 31 -20.80 8.69 -2.06
CA SER A 31 -19.48 8.08 -1.95
C SER A 31 -19.54 6.99 -0.87
N ARG A 32 -19.04 5.80 -1.19
CA ARG A 32 -18.84 4.76 -0.20
C ARG A 32 -17.38 4.87 0.21
N ALA A 33 -17.11 5.16 1.47
CA ALA A 33 -15.85 4.77 2.09
C ALA A 33 -15.79 3.23 2.16
N PRO A 34 -14.61 2.61 2.38
CA PRO A 34 -14.52 1.16 2.44
C PRO A 34 -15.47 0.61 3.52
N SER A 35 -16.42 -0.26 3.14
CA SER A 35 -17.64 -0.59 3.90
C SER A 35 -17.48 -1.65 4.99
N ALA A 36 -16.30 -1.78 5.60
CA ALA A 36 -16.06 -2.71 6.72
C ALA A 36 -15.68 -1.94 8.00
N SER A 37 -15.79 -2.58 9.17
CA SER A 37 -15.24 -2.08 10.44
C SER A 37 -13.72 -1.82 10.38
N LYS A 38 -13.06 -2.38 9.35
CA LYS A 38 -11.65 -2.18 9.00
C LYS A 38 -11.55 -1.30 7.75
N LYS A 39 -10.98 -0.10 7.88
CA LYS A 39 -10.97 0.91 6.79
C LYS A 39 -9.61 1.15 6.13
N VAL A 40 -8.54 0.63 6.71
CA VAL A 40 -7.18 0.85 6.17
C VAL A 40 -6.95 -0.01 4.95
N ILE A 41 -6.45 0.62 3.88
CA ILE A 41 -6.08 0.01 2.60
C ILE A 41 -4.57 -0.25 2.61
N ILE A 42 -4.13 -1.35 2.01
CA ILE A 42 -2.71 -1.55 1.62
C ILE A 42 -2.62 -1.48 0.09
N GLN A 43 -1.75 -0.65 -0.47
CA GLN A 43 -1.34 -0.78 -1.86
C GLN A 43 -0.21 -1.82 -1.95
N MET A 44 -0.56 -3.05 -2.36
CA MET A 44 0.41 -4.14 -2.58
C MET A 44 1.01 -3.97 -3.98
N PHE A 45 1.90 -3.00 -4.12
CA PHE A 45 2.40 -2.54 -5.41
C PHE A 45 3.32 -3.57 -6.06
N ASP A 46 2.92 -4.06 -7.23
CA ASP A 46 3.68 -4.98 -8.09
C ASP A 46 3.94 -6.39 -7.51
N TRP A 47 3.22 -6.74 -6.44
CA TRP A 47 3.16 -8.09 -5.89
C TRP A 47 2.40 -9.03 -6.83
N ASN A 48 2.87 -10.27 -6.96
CA ASN A 48 2.10 -11.32 -7.63
C ASN A 48 0.90 -11.75 -6.76
N TRP A 49 -0.12 -12.31 -7.41
CA TRP A 49 -1.40 -12.60 -6.73
C TRP A 49 -1.32 -13.75 -5.72
N ASP A 50 -0.47 -14.74 -5.94
CA ASP A 50 -0.31 -15.87 -5.00
C ASP A 50 0.37 -15.43 -3.70
N SER A 51 1.37 -14.54 -3.79
CA SER A 51 2.02 -13.92 -2.64
C SER A 51 1.03 -13.05 -1.85
N ILE A 52 0.17 -12.28 -2.53
CA ILE A 52 -0.89 -11.50 -1.87
C ILE A 52 -1.87 -12.44 -1.15
N ALA A 53 -2.30 -13.54 -1.79
CA ALA A 53 -3.21 -14.52 -1.20
C ALA A 53 -2.64 -15.13 0.10
N ALA A 54 -1.38 -15.53 0.08
CA ALA A 54 -0.68 -16.05 1.26
C ALA A 54 -0.60 -14.98 2.37
N GLU A 55 -0.23 -13.76 2.00
CA GLU A 55 -0.06 -12.65 2.94
C GLU A 55 -1.38 -12.18 3.58
N CYS A 56 -2.49 -12.27 2.84
CA CYS A 56 -3.84 -12.06 3.36
C CYS A 56 -4.14 -12.91 4.59
N THR A 57 -3.82 -14.20 4.51
CA THR A 57 -4.09 -15.16 5.59
C THR A 57 -3.05 -15.05 6.70
N ASN A 58 -1.77 -14.91 6.34
CA ASN A 58 -0.67 -14.97 7.29
C ASN A 58 -0.52 -13.70 8.13
N PHE A 59 -0.93 -12.54 7.60
CA PHE A 59 -0.70 -11.27 8.29
C PHE A 59 -1.79 -10.24 8.08
N ILE A 60 -2.15 -9.89 6.84
CA ILE A 60 -2.97 -8.70 6.55
C ILE A 60 -4.35 -8.77 7.22
N GLY A 61 -5.06 -9.89 7.08
CA GLY A 61 -6.35 -10.11 7.73
C GLY A 61 -6.27 -10.05 9.26
N PRO A 62 -5.38 -10.86 9.89
CA PRO A 62 -5.12 -10.82 11.33
C PRO A 62 -4.67 -9.45 11.87
N ALA A 63 -3.91 -8.67 11.10
CA ALA A 63 -3.43 -7.35 11.48
C ALA A 63 -4.52 -6.27 11.40
N GLY A 64 -5.68 -6.57 10.82
CA GLY A 64 -6.84 -5.68 10.83
C GLY A 64 -6.95 -4.75 9.64
N TYR A 65 -6.20 -4.98 8.56
CA TYR A 65 -6.44 -4.26 7.31
C TYR A 65 -7.78 -4.70 6.70
N GLY A 66 -8.47 -3.77 6.04
CA GLY A 66 -9.76 -4.04 5.43
C GLY A 66 -9.67 -4.33 3.94
N TYR A 67 -8.69 -3.73 3.26
CA TYR A 67 -8.62 -3.71 1.81
C TYR A 67 -7.19 -3.82 1.31
N ILE A 68 -7.02 -4.42 0.13
CA ILE A 68 -5.78 -4.39 -0.66
C ILE A 68 -6.07 -3.76 -2.01
N GLN A 69 -5.33 -2.72 -2.38
CA GLN A 69 -5.18 -2.28 -3.76
C GLN A 69 -4.07 -3.09 -4.44
N VAL A 70 -4.41 -3.75 -5.55
CA VAL A 70 -3.46 -4.52 -6.38
C VAL A 70 -3.15 -3.77 -7.68
N SER A 71 -1.96 -4.00 -8.25
CA SER A 71 -1.58 -3.49 -9.59
C SER A 71 -2.60 -3.91 -10.67
N PRO A 72 -2.65 -3.21 -11.83
CA PRO A 72 -3.64 -3.45 -12.88
C PRO A 72 -3.76 -4.94 -13.30
N PRO A 73 -4.97 -5.54 -13.26
CA PRO A 73 -5.13 -6.97 -13.54
C PRO A 73 -5.07 -7.36 -15.02
N GLN A 74 -5.33 -6.41 -15.90
CA GLN A 74 -5.45 -6.65 -17.33
C GLN A 74 -4.11 -6.89 -18.02
N GLU A 75 -4.19 -7.47 -19.20
CA GLU A 75 -3.05 -7.65 -20.08
C GLU A 75 -2.48 -6.31 -20.53
N HIS A 76 -1.15 -6.24 -20.45
CA HIS A 76 -0.38 -5.06 -20.74
C HIS A 76 0.85 -5.42 -21.58
N ILE A 77 1.60 -4.40 -22.01
CA ILE A 77 2.81 -4.60 -22.81
C ILE A 77 3.89 -5.39 -22.06
N GLN A 78 4.82 -5.98 -22.80
CA GLN A 78 5.99 -6.63 -22.21
C GLN A 78 7.00 -5.59 -21.70
N GLY A 79 7.79 -5.99 -20.68
CA GLY A 79 8.89 -5.19 -20.13
C GLY A 79 9.01 -5.34 -18.63
N SER A 80 10.22 -5.13 -18.10
CA SER A 80 10.52 -5.36 -16.68
C SER A 80 10.17 -4.17 -15.78
N GLN A 81 10.00 -2.98 -16.34
CA GLN A 81 9.67 -1.76 -15.62
C GLN A 81 8.30 -1.86 -14.94
N TRP A 82 8.12 -1.19 -13.81
CA TRP A 82 6.85 -1.23 -13.08
C TRP A 82 5.69 -0.64 -13.89
N TRP A 83 5.96 0.44 -14.65
CA TRP A 83 4.93 1.16 -15.38
C TRP A 83 4.39 0.37 -16.57
N THR A 84 5.02 -0.74 -16.99
CA THR A 84 4.48 -1.54 -18.09
C THR A 84 3.15 -2.20 -17.72
N ASP A 85 2.84 -2.39 -16.42
CA ASP A 85 1.52 -2.85 -15.94
C ASP A 85 0.40 -1.85 -16.29
N TYR A 86 0.74 -0.57 -16.45
CA TYR A 86 -0.19 0.53 -16.69
C TYR A 86 -0.39 0.80 -18.19
N GLN A 87 0.14 -0.04 -19.09
CA GLN A 87 -0.04 0.10 -20.53
C GLN A 87 -0.88 -1.05 -21.10
N PRO A 88 -2.22 -1.00 -21.00
CA PRO A 88 -3.08 -2.12 -21.35
C PRO A 88 -3.10 -2.37 -22.86
N VAL A 89 -3.22 -3.63 -23.23
CA VAL A 89 -3.32 -4.09 -24.62
C VAL A 89 -4.53 -5.01 -24.84
N SER A 90 -5.10 -5.55 -23.76
CA SER A 90 -6.40 -6.20 -23.79
C SER A 90 -7.06 -6.10 -22.41
N TYR A 91 -8.32 -6.53 -22.29
CA TYR A 91 -9.00 -6.66 -21.01
C TYR A 91 -8.96 -8.09 -20.45
N ASN A 92 -8.13 -8.97 -21.01
CA ASN A 92 -7.89 -10.29 -20.44
C ASN A 92 -7.19 -10.13 -19.08
N ILE A 93 -7.63 -10.86 -18.07
CA ILE A 93 -6.96 -10.87 -16.75
C ILE A 93 -5.75 -11.79 -16.81
N ILE A 94 -4.66 -11.28 -17.38
CA ILE A 94 -3.36 -11.92 -17.49
C ILE A 94 -2.32 -10.80 -17.38
N SER A 95 -1.46 -10.85 -16.38
CA SER A 95 -0.44 -9.83 -16.12
C SER A 95 0.89 -10.50 -15.78
N LYS A 96 1.99 -9.75 -15.69
CA LYS A 96 3.23 -10.20 -15.02
C LYS A 96 2.97 -10.69 -13.59
N ARG A 97 1.83 -10.31 -12.98
CA ARG A 97 1.41 -10.69 -11.62
C ARG A 97 0.69 -12.04 -11.54
N GLY A 98 0.30 -12.63 -12.67
CA GLY A 98 -0.39 -13.92 -12.74
C GLY A 98 -1.49 -13.97 -13.80
N ASN A 99 -2.31 -15.01 -13.75
CA ASN A 99 -3.46 -15.20 -14.63
C ASN A 99 -4.81 -15.13 -13.88
N ARG A 100 -5.92 -15.12 -14.63
CA ARG A 100 -7.29 -15.01 -14.09
C ARG A 100 -7.58 -15.98 -12.93
N SER A 101 -7.06 -17.22 -13.00
CA SER A 101 -7.25 -18.21 -11.93
C SER A 101 -6.55 -17.77 -10.64
N GLN A 102 -5.30 -17.32 -10.75
CA GLN A 102 -4.54 -16.79 -9.61
C GLN A 102 -5.17 -15.51 -9.05
N PHE A 103 -5.67 -14.61 -9.91
CA PHE A 103 -6.41 -13.42 -9.46
C PHE A 103 -7.67 -13.80 -8.68
N SER A 104 -8.49 -14.70 -9.23
CA SER A 104 -9.72 -15.16 -8.56
C SER A 104 -9.41 -15.87 -7.24
N ASN A 105 -8.35 -16.69 -7.21
CA ASN A 105 -7.90 -17.36 -5.99
C ASN A 105 -7.47 -16.35 -4.92
N MET A 106 -6.71 -15.31 -5.30
CA MET A 106 -6.29 -14.24 -4.41
C MET A 106 -7.49 -13.49 -3.84
N VAL A 107 -8.43 -13.07 -4.70
CA VAL A 107 -9.65 -12.37 -4.26
C VAL A 107 -10.45 -13.22 -3.26
N ASN A 108 -10.63 -14.51 -3.53
CA ASN A 108 -11.37 -15.42 -2.64
C ASN A 108 -10.62 -15.68 -1.32
N THR A 109 -9.31 -15.91 -1.38
CA THR A 109 -8.47 -16.15 -0.19
C THR A 109 -8.47 -14.93 0.73
N CYS A 110 -8.28 -13.74 0.16
CA CYS A 110 -8.34 -12.49 0.92
C CYS A 110 -9.71 -12.25 1.52
N ARG A 111 -10.80 -12.49 0.77
CA ARG A 111 -12.17 -12.37 1.31
C ARG A 111 -12.37 -13.29 2.51
N ASN A 112 -11.90 -14.53 2.46
CA ASN A 112 -11.98 -15.48 3.57
C ASN A 112 -11.14 -15.04 4.79
N ALA A 113 -10.08 -14.28 4.58
CA ALA A 113 -9.31 -13.62 5.64
C ALA A 113 -9.92 -12.30 6.14
N GLY A 114 -11.09 -11.90 5.61
CA GLY A 114 -11.78 -10.65 5.96
C GLY A 114 -11.18 -9.40 5.32
N VAL A 115 -10.49 -9.56 4.18
CA VAL A 115 -9.82 -8.50 3.41
C VAL A 115 -10.42 -8.42 2.02
N LEU A 116 -10.84 -7.24 1.60
CA LEU A 116 -11.47 -7.01 0.29
C LEU A 116 -10.46 -6.46 -0.72
N ILE A 117 -10.73 -6.64 -2.02
CA ILE A 117 -9.81 -6.23 -3.09
C ILE A 117 -10.31 -4.97 -3.79
N ILE A 118 -9.38 -4.03 -3.98
CA ILE A 118 -9.47 -2.88 -4.86
C ILE A 118 -8.54 -3.16 -6.05
N ALA A 119 -9.06 -3.12 -7.27
CA ALA A 119 -8.24 -3.27 -8.47
C ALA A 119 -7.81 -1.90 -8.99
N ASP A 120 -6.52 -1.69 -9.23
CA ASP A 120 -6.07 -0.56 -10.04
C ASP A 120 -6.59 -0.73 -11.48
N THR A 121 -7.20 0.31 -12.03
CA THR A 121 -8.03 0.23 -13.23
C THR A 121 -7.72 1.38 -14.17
N ILE A 122 -7.34 1.05 -15.39
CA ILE A 122 -6.92 2.01 -16.42
C ILE A 122 -8.10 2.27 -17.37
N TRP A 123 -8.75 3.42 -17.21
CA TRP A 123 -9.88 3.83 -18.06
C TRP A 123 -9.53 4.94 -19.04
N ASN A 124 -8.39 5.60 -18.85
CA ASN A 124 -8.00 6.73 -19.68
C ASN A 124 -7.48 6.32 -21.05
N HIS A 125 -6.62 5.29 -21.09
CA HIS A 125 -5.79 5.03 -22.25
C HIS A 125 -5.53 3.55 -22.48
N MET A 126 -4.96 3.25 -23.65
CA MET A 126 -4.28 2.00 -23.97
C MET A 126 -2.77 2.21 -24.11
N ALA A 127 -2.02 1.18 -24.53
CA ALA A 127 -0.56 1.22 -24.63
C ALA A 127 -0.02 2.39 -25.47
N GLY A 128 1.13 2.93 -25.06
CA GLY A 128 1.78 4.10 -25.66
C GLY A 128 3.00 3.76 -26.51
N ILE A 129 2.95 2.61 -27.22
CA ILE A 129 3.99 2.19 -28.17
C ILE A 129 3.35 1.84 -29.51
N GLU A 130 4.13 1.89 -30.60
CA GLU A 130 3.62 1.72 -31.98
C GLU A 130 2.83 0.41 -32.17
N GLY A 131 3.28 -0.66 -31.51
CA GLY A 131 2.60 -1.94 -31.47
C GLY A 131 3.45 -3.03 -30.86
N GLY A 132 2.88 -4.22 -30.74
CA GLY A 132 3.59 -5.35 -30.15
C GLY A 132 2.66 -6.49 -29.79
N THR A 133 3.12 -7.29 -28.84
CA THR A 133 2.35 -8.40 -28.26
C THR A 133 2.36 -8.27 -26.75
N GLY A 134 1.18 -8.36 -26.14
CA GLY A 134 1.04 -8.34 -24.69
C GLY A 134 1.65 -9.54 -24.00
N VAL A 135 1.72 -9.46 -22.67
CA VAL A 135 2.17 -10.58 -21.83
C VAL A 135 1.26 -11.81 -21.91
N GLY A 136 0.01 -11.65 -22.36
CA GLY A 136 -0.97 -12.72 -22.58
C GLY A 136 -1.10 -13.15 -24.05
N GLY A 137 -0.30 -12.60 -24.97
CA GLY A 137 -0.28 -12.96 -26.38
C GLY A 137 -1.16 -12.12 -27.31
N SER A 138 -1.88 -11.11 -26.80
CA SER A 138 -2.71 -10.24 -27.65
C SER A 138 -1.82 -9.32 -28.48
N SER A 139 -2.00 -9.31 -29.80
CA SER A 139 -1.34 -8.35 -30.69
C SER A 139 -2.07 -7.01 -30.68
N PHE A 140 -1.33 -5.92 -30.87
CA PHE A 140 -1.91 -4.58 -30.96
C PHE A 140 -1.02 -3.64 -31.78
N THR A 141 -1.60 -2.53 -32.24
CA THR A 141 -0.88 -1.30 -32.58
C THR A 141 -1.46 -0.16 -31.77
N GLN A 142 -0.78 0.99 -31.71
CA GLN A 142 -1.14 2.12 -30.83
C GLN A 142 -2.64 2.47 -30.83
N TYR A 143 -3.34 2.35 -31.97
CA TYR A 143 -4.78 2.65 -32.09
C TYR A 143 -5.63 1.50 -32.62
N ASN A 144 -5.12 0.27 -32.55
CA ASN A 144 -5.85 -0.91 -33.00
C ASN A 144 -5.57 -2.08 -32.05
N TYR A 145 -6.60 -2.45 -31.31
CA TYR A 145 -6.60 -3.52 -30.31
C TYR A 145 -7.67 -4.53 -30.74
N PRO A 146 -7.30 -5.55 -31.54
CA PRO A 146 -8.23 -6.46 -32.19
C PRO A 146 -9.28 -7.04 -31.24
N GLY A 147 -10.56 -6.91 -31.62
CA GLY A 147 -11.70 -7.39 -30.83
C GLY A 147 -12.18 -6.43 -29.73
N ILE A 148 -11.46 -5.33 -29.48
CA ILE A 148 -11.75 -4.36 -28.43
C ILE A 148 -11.95 -2.96 -29.02
N TYR A 149 -10.90 -2.36 -29.60
CA TYR A 149 -10.90 -0.99 -30.10
C TYR A 149 -10.25 -0.85 -31.47
N GLY A 150 -10.82 0.00 -32.31
CA GLY A 150 -10.21 0.52 -33.54
C GLY A 150 -9.90 2.00 -33.43
N SER A 151 -9.34 2.59 -34.48
CA SER A 151 -8.86 3.98 -34.43
C SER A 151 -9.95 5.03 -34.14
N GLN A 152 -11.23 4.71 -34.38
CA GLN A 152 -12.37 5.58 -34.05
C GLN A 152 -12.68 5.66 -32.55
N ASP A 153 -12.13 4.75 -31.75
CA ASP A 153 -12.38 4.65 -30.32
C ASP A 153 -11.35 5.42 -29.49
N PHE A 154 -10.45 6.15 -30.16
CA PHE A 154 -9.40 6.98 -29.57
C PHE A 154 -9.59 8.44 -29.94
N HIS A 155 -9.24 9.34 -29.04
CA HIS A 155 -9.13 10.75 -29.38
C HIS A 155 -7.94 11.00 -30.31
N ARG A 156 -8.07 12.03 -31.14
CA ARG A 156 -6.97 12.66 -31.87
C ARG A 156 -7.13 14.17 -31.74
N CYS A 157 -6.58 14.73 -30.68
CA CYS A 157 -6.82 16.15 -30.37
C CYS A 157 -6.31 17.10 -31.46
N GLY A 158 -5.35 16.68 -32.30
CA GLY A 158 -4.89 17.46 -33.44
C GLY A 158 -4.20 18.78 -33.08
N LYS A 159 -3.92 19.00 -31.79
CA LYS A 159 -3.28 20.24 -31.28
C LYS A 159 -1.78 20.31 -31.60
N ARG A 160 -1.14 19.15 -31.84
CA ARG A 160 0.30 19.02 -32.16
C ARG A 160 0.61 17.66 -32.78
N ALA A 161 1.82 17.55 -33.35
CA ALA A 161 2.35 16.27 -33.80
C ALA A 161 2.44 15.28 -32.63
N GLY A 162 2.00 14.04 -32.83
CA GLY A 162 1.98 13.00 -31.80
C GLY A 162 0.73 12.98 -30.91
N ASN A 163 -0.14 14.00 -30.95
CA ASN A 163 -1.33 14.12 -30.09
C ASN A 163 -1.06 14.08 -28.57
N ASP A 164 0.19 14.10 -28.10
CA ASP A 164 0.55 14.22 -26.67
C ASP A 164 -0.14 15.39 -26.00
N ILE A 165 -0.27 15.45 -24.67
CA ILE A 165 -0.62 16.65 -23.88
C ILE A 165 0.55 17.64 -23.91
N GLY A 166 0.25 18.94 -23.98
CA GLY A 166 1.27 19.98 -24.10
C GLY A 166 0.89 21.30 -23.45
N ASN A 167 -0.37 21.45 -23.02
CA ASN A 167 -0.79 22.57 -22.20
C ASN A 167 -1.72 22.10 -21.07
N TYR A 168 -1.15 21.91 -19.87
CA TYR A 168 -1.91 21.52 -18.68
C TYR A 168 -2.88 22.59 -18.16
N ASN A 169 -2.81 23.82 -18.69
CA ASN A 169 -3.78 24.89 -18.38
C ASN A 169 -5.01 24.87 -19.31
N ASP A 170 -5.05 23.98 -20.30
CA ASP A 170 -6.19 23.80 -21.20
C ASP A 170 -6.87 22.46 -20.90
N ARG A 171 -8.13 22.53 -20.43
CA ARG A 171 -8.91 21.33 -20.06
C ARG A 171 -9.09 20.38 -21.24
N GLU A 172 -9.38 20.89 -22.42
CA GLU A 172 -9.59 20.05 -23.60
C GLU A 172 -8.28 19.38 -24.01
N ASP A 173 -7.16 20.09 -23.90
CA ASP A 173 -5.83 19.51 -24.12
C ASP A 173 -5.59 18.34 -23.15
N VAL A 174 -5.82 18.54 -21.84
CA VAL A 174 -5.60 17.50 -20.81
C VAL A 174 -6.53 16.27 -20.95
N GLN A 175 -7.75 16.45 -21.47
CA GLN A 175 -8.79 15.41 -21.50
C GLN A 175 -9.06 14.80 -22.89
N THR A 176 -8.35 15.24 -23.93
CA THR A 176 -8.50 14.69 -25.29
C THR A 176 -7.17 14.44 -26.01
N CYS A 177 -6.05 14.90 -25.44
CA CYS A 177 -4.71 14.58 -25.94
C CYS A 177 -4.08 13.45 -25.10
N GLU A 178 -3.07 12.79 -25.67
CA GLU A 178 -2.40 11.63 -25.11
C GLU A 178 -1.49 11.99 -23.94
N LEU A 179 -1.71 11.33 -22.80
CA LEU A 179 -0.77 11.40 -21.69
C LEU A 179 0.49 10.62 -22.07
N VAL A 180 1.58 11.29 -22.44
CA VAL A 180 2.88 10.68 -22.76
C VAL A 180 2.79 9.52 -23.80
N ASN A 181 2.14 9.80 -24.92
CA ASN A 181 1.92 8.92 -26.08
C ASN A 181 0.99 7.72 -25.80
N LEU A 182 0.37 7.66 -24.60
CA LEU A 182 -0.62 6.64 -24.26
C LEU A 182 -1.89 6.89 -25.08
N ALA A 183 -2.33 5.89 -25.84
CA ALA A 183 -3.44 6.02 -26.77
C ALA A 183 -4.74 6.35 -26.03
N ASP A 184 -5.15 7.61 -26.12
CA ASP A 184 -6.20 8.20 -25.30
C ASP A 184 -7.59 7.74 -25.76
N LEU A 185 -8.34 7.09 -24.87
CA LEU A 185 -9.64 6.53 -25.21
C LEU A 185 -10.69 7.63 -25.35
N ALA A 186 -11.50 7.53 -26.40
CA ALA A 186 -12.63 8.42 -26.62
C ALA A 186 -13.79 8.10 -25.66
N THR A 187 -13.59 8.36 -24.38
CA THR A 187 -14.51 8.08 -23.26
C THR A 187 -15.83 8.83 -23.38
N GLY A 188 -15.92 9.82 -24.27
CA GLY A 188 -17.18 10.44 -24.70
C GLY A 188 -18.09 9.50 -25.51
N SER A 189 -17.58 8.42 -26.10
CA SER A 189 -18.37 7.50 -26.94
C SER A 189 -19.09 6.41 -26.13
N ASP A 190 -20.31 6.04 -26.55
CA ASP A 190 -21.08 5.00 -25.88
C ASP A 190 -20.39 3.62 -25.94
N TYR A 191 -19.71 3.34 -27.05
CA TYR A 191 -18.98 2.09 -27.24
C TYR A 191 -17.82 1.94 -26.25
N VAL A 192 -16.95 2.97 -26.13
CA VAL A 192 -15.83 2.96 -25.18
C VAL A 192 -16.33 2.83 -23.74
N ARG A 193 -17.32 3.63 -23.32
CA ARG A 193 -17.88 3.53 -21.96
C ARG A 193 -18.46 2.15 -21.68
N SER A 194 -19.13 1.54 -22.65
CA SER A 194 -19.68 0.18 -22.51
C SER A 194 -18.59 -0.86 -22.34
N ARG A 195 -17.49 -0.76 -23.08
CA ARG A 195 -16.33 -1.67 -22.95
C ARG A 195 -15.62 -1.51 -21.61
N LEU A 196 -15.39 -0.29 -21.16
CA LEU A 196 -14.81 -0.01 -19.85
C LEU A 196 -15.68 -0.54 -18.70
N ALA A 197 -17.00 -0.34 -18.79
CA ALA A 197 -17.95 -0.89 -17.82
C ALA A 197 -18.01 -2.43 -17.87
N GLN A 198 -17.88 -3.04 -19.06
CA GLN A 198 -17.79 -4.49 -19.20
C GLN A 198 -16.55 -5.03 -18.47
N TYR A 199 -15.39 -4.39 -18.64
CA TYR A 199 -14.18 -4.77 -17.92
C TYR A 199 -14.32 -4.60 -16.39
N GLY A 200 -14.85 -3.47 -15.93
CA GLY A 200 -15.15 -3.26 -14.51
C GLY A 200 -16.10 -4.31 -13.94
N ASN A 201 -17.11 -4.72 -14.71
CA ASN A 201 -18.04 -5.79 -14.34
C ASN A 201 -17.38 -7.17 -14.31
N ASP A 202 -16.41 -7.43 -15.17
CA ASP A 202 -15.63 -8.66 -15.14
C ASP A 202 -14.83 -8.79 -13.83
N LEU A 203 -14.15 -7.72 -13.42
CA LEU A 203 -13.47 -7.65 -12.11
C LEU A 203 -14.43 -7.84 -10.94
N ILE A 204 -15.58 -7.17 -10.98
CA ILE A 204 -16.65 -7.31 -9.97
C ILE A 204 -17.19 -8.74 -9.92
N SER A 205 -17.28 -9.44 -11.05
CA SER A 205 -17.73 -10.83 -11.10
C SER A 205 -16.78 -11.81 -10.39
N LEU A 206 -15.48 -11.48 -10.36
CA LEU A 206 -14.48 -12.19 -9.56
C LEU A 206 -14.51 -11.78 -8.08
N GLY A 207 -15.30 -10.76 -7.77
CA GLY A 207 -15.63 -10.29 -6.43
C GLY A 207 -14.69 -9.23 -5.88
N VAL A 208 -14.09 -8.45 -6.78
CA VAL A 208 -13.51 -7.13 -6.46
C VAL A 208 -14.61 -6.23 -5.84
N GLU A 209 -14.23 -5.47 -4.82
CA GLU A 209 -15.13 -4.58 -4.06
C GLU A 209 -14.73 -3.10 -4.15
N GLY A 210 -13.66 -2.78 -4.89
CA GLY A 210 -13.31 -1.41 -5.22
C GLY A 210 -12.47 -1.28 -6.49
N LEU A 211 -12.43 -0.09 -7.05
CA LEU A 211 -11.60 0.27 -8.20
C LEU A 211 -10.80 1.53 -7.85
N ARG A 212 -9.48 1.50 -8.07
CA ARG A 212 -8.65 2.71 -8.11
C ARG A 212 -8.57 3.15 -9.56
N LEU A 213 -9.01 4.36 -9.86
CA LEU A 213 -9.02 4.90 -11.21
C LEU A 213 -7.72 5.65 -11.46
N ASP A 214 -6.89 5.06 -12.30
CA ASP A 214 -5.65 5.66 -12.80
C ASP A 214 -5.94 6.86 -13.71
N ALA A 215 -5.09 7.89 -13.63
CA ALA A 215 -5.15 9.06 -14.50
C ALA A 215 -6.56 9.69 -14.60
N ALA A 216 -7.36 9.63 -13.54
CA ALA A 216 -8.77 10.04 -13.59
C ALA A 216 -8.95 11.49 -14.03
N LYS A 217 -8.00 12.39 -13.71
CA LYS A 217 -7.96 13.79 -14.19
C LYS A 217 -8.13 13.93 -15.71
N HIS A 218 -7.60 12.96 -16.46
CA HIS A 218 -7.56 12.97 -17.93
C HIS A 218 -8.89 12.50 -18.55
N ILE A 219 -9.86 12.11 -17.73
CA ILE A 219 -11.19 11.69 -18.19
C ILE A 219 -12.22 12.71 -17.69
N PRO A 220 -13.16 13.21 -18.52
CA PRO A 220 -14.26 14.03 -18.05
C PRO A 220 -15.05 13.34 -16.92
N THR A 221 -15.35 14.08 -15.85
CA THR A 221 -16.03 13.53 -14.66
C THR A 221 -17.38 12.89 -14.98
N SER A 222 -18.09 13.43 -15.97
CA SER A 222 -19.34 12.89 -16.49
C SER A 222 -19.18 11.54 -17.18
N ASP A 223 -18.05 11.30 -17.85
CA ASP A 223 -17.79 10.04 -18.54
C ASP A 223 -17.42 8.95 -17.53
N ILE A 224 -16.60 9.27 -16.52
CA ILE A 224 -16.39 8.39 -15.36
C ILE A 224 -17.73 8.04 -14.71
N ASN A 225 -18.57 9.03 -14.42
CA ASN A 225 -19.88 8.82 -13.81
C ASN A 225 -20.76 7.88 -14.65
N ASN A 226 -20.74 8.07 -15.97
CA ASN A 226 -21.49 7.24 -16.89
C ASN A 226 -20.99 5.78 -16.87
N ILE A 227 -19.67 5.54 -16.90
CA ILE A 227 -19.09 4.19 -16.78
C ILE A 227 -19.49 3.56 -15.44
N LEU A 228 -19.36 4.30 -14.33
CA LEU A 228 -19.74 3.83 -13.00
C LEU A 228 -21.23 3.45 -12.91
N SER A 229 -22.12 4.19 -13.57
CA SER A 229 -23.56 3.90 -13.60
C SER A 229 -23.90 2.58 -14.31
N ARG A 230 -23.00 2.06 -15.14
CA ARG A 230 -23.15 0.79 -15.88
C ARG A 230 -22.56 -0.42 -15.13
N LEU A 231 -21.97 -0.21 -13.95
CA LEU A 231 -21.48 -1.30 -13.11
C LEU A 231 -22.65 -2.07 -12.48
N SER A 232 -22.47 -3.38 -12.34
CA SER A 232 -23.44 -4.35 -11.82
C SER A 232 -23.74 -4.15 -10.34
N LYS A 233 -22.82 -3.53 -9.60
CA LYS A 233 -23.03 -3.06 -8.23
C LYS A 233 -22.17 -1.82 -7.97
N LYS A 234 -22.56 -1.05 -6.95
CA LYS A 234 -21.72 0.02 -6.42
C LYS A 234 -20.56 -0.58 -5.64
N VAL A 235 -19.33 -0.15 -5.96
CA VAL A 235 -18.07 -0.55 -5.31
C VAL A 235 -17.38 0.69 -4.71
N TYR A 236 -16.35 0.49 -3.88
CA TYR A 236 -15.50 1.58 -3.43
C TYR A 236 -14.74 2.17 -4.64
N ILE A 237 -14.71 3.49 -4.77
CA ILE A 237 -13.97 4.17 -5.84
C ILE A 237 -12.96 5.11 -5.21
N THR A 238 -11.71 5.03 -5.64
CA THR A 238 -10.67 6.02 -5.34
C THR A 238 -10.01 6.49 -6.62
N GLN A 239 -9.70 7.77 -6.74
CA GLN A 239 -9.34 8.39 -8.02
C GLN A 239 -8.05 9.18 -7.91
N GLU A 240 -7.16 9.00 -8.87
CA GLU A 240 -5.97 9.85 -9.00
C GLU A 240 -6.28 11.12 -9.79
N VAL A 241 -6.23 12.27 -9.11
CA VAL A 241 -6.46 13.58 -9.72
C VAL A 241 -5.32 14.52 -9.35
N ILE A 242 -4.14 14.27 -9.92
CA ILE A 242 -2.93 15.08 -9.65
C ILE A 242 -3.09 16.46 -10.29
N TYR A 243 -3.03 17.52 -9.49
CA TYR A 243 -3.21 18.90 -9.97
C TYR A 243 -2.01 19.78 -9.62
N GLY A 244 -1.76 20.75 -10.48
CA GLY A 244 -0.80 21.84 -10.31
C GLY A 244 -1.51 23.18 -10.02
N GLY A 245 -0.73 24.17 -9.58
CA GLY A 245 -1.24 25.52 -9.38
C GLY A 245 -1.72 26.15 -10.70
N GLY A 246 -2.98 26.61 -10.72
CA GLY A 246 -3.58 27.29 -11.88
C GLY A 246 -4.21 26.36 -12.92
N GLU A 247 -4.11 25.04 -12.76
CA GLU A 247 -4.70 24.10 -13.71
C GLU A 247 -6.24 24.08 -13.62
N PRO A 248 -6.95 23.90 -14.74
CA PRO A 248 -8.40 24.05 -14.79
C PRO A 248 -9.18 22.86 -14.22
N ILE A 249 -8.55 21.69 -14.05
CA ILE A 249 -9.18 20.46 -13.58
C ILE A 249 -8.78 20.24 -12.13
N GLN A 250 -9.77 20.22 -11.24
CA GLN A 250 -9.57 20.22 -9.79
C GLN A 250 -10.07 18.93 -9.14
N PRO A 251 -9.41 18.43 -8.08
CA PRO A 251 -9.87 17.26 -7.30
C PRO A 251 -11.34 17.32 -6.88
N SER A 252 -11.81 18.50 -6.49
CA SER A 252 -13.18 18.74 -6.03
C SER A 252 -14.26 18.39 -7.07
N GLU A 253 -13.93 18.33 -8.36
CA GLU A 253 -14.87 17.92 -9.42
C GLU A 253 -15.17 16.42 -9.40
N TYR A 254 -14.27 15.61 -8.82
CA TYR A 254 -14.31 14.14 -8.89
C TYR A 254 -14.95 13.48 -7.67
N VAL A 255 -15.20 14.24 -6.59
CA VAL A 255 -15.69 13.69 -5.31
C VAL A 255 -17.08 13.03 -5.39
N ASN A 256 -17.84 13.31 -6.45
CA ASN A 256 -19.13 12.66 -6.72
C ASN A 256 -18.98 11.25 -7.29
N ASN A 257 -17.81 10.90 -7.83
CA ASN A 257 -17.52 9.59 -8.38
C ASN A 257 -16.87 8.65 -7.35
N GLY A 258 -16.21 9.19 -6.32
CA GLY A 258 -15.52 8.42 -5.30
C GLY A 258 -14.55 9.28 -4.49
N ASP A 259 -13.78 8.63 -3.62
CA ASP A 259 -12.70 9.30 -2.89
C ASP A 259 -11.62 9.78 -3.87
N VAL A 260 -10.98 10.91 -3.57
CA VAL A 260 -9.91 11.49 -4.40
C VAL A 260 -8.59 11.40 -3.66
N GLN A 261 -7.54 10.97 -4.36
CA GLN A 261 -6.21 10.81 -3.80
C GLN A 261 -5.59 12.17 -3.45
N GLU A 262 -5.12 12.29 -2.21
CA GLU A 262 -4.56 13.49 -1.59
C GLU A 262 -3.28 13.14 -0.81
N TYR A 263 -2.48 14.16 -0.47
CA TYR A 263 -1.20 14.12 0.25
C TYR A 263 -0.01 13.53 -0.48
N THR A 264 0.83 14.40 -1.01
CA THR A 264 2.22 14.02 -1.32
C THR A 264 3.20 14.84 -0.50
N THR A 265 3.08 16.17 -0.51
CA THR A 265 4.11 17.04 0.07
C THR A 265 3.85 17.46 1.52
N ALA A 266 2.61 17.64 1.96
CA ALA A 266 2.33 18.28 3.25
C ALA A 266 2.88 17.51 4.48
N LEU A 267 2.79 16.16 4.47
CA LEU A 267 3.38 15.36 5.56
C LEU A 267 4.91 15.41 5.49
N LYS A 268 5.49 15.33 4.28
CA LYS A 268 6.93 15.45 4.07
C LYS A 268 7.44 16.79 4.61
N ASP A 269 6.84 17.90 4.21
CA ASP A 269 7.23 19.25 4.62
C ASP A 269 7.11 19.43 6.14
N ALA A 270 6.06 18.87 6.75
CA ALA A 270 5.84 18.96 8.19
C ALA A 270 6.89 18.19 9.00
N PHE A 271 7.17 16.93 8.62
CA PHE A 271 8.08 16.05 9.35
C PHE A 271 9.55 16.32 9.06
N LEU A 272 9.89 16.89 7.90
CA LEU A 272 11.27 17.33 7.61
C LEU A 272 11.52 18.79 8.03
N GLY A 273 10.48 19.60 8.17
CA GLY A 273 10.56 21.03 8.46
C GLY A 273 10.20 21.43 9.90
N ASN A 274 10.14 20.49 10.85
CA ASN A 274 9.80 20.75 12.26
C ASN A 274 8.45 21.48 12.46
N SER A 275 7.43 21.14 11.65
CA SER A 275 6.13 21.82 11.65
C SER A 275 4.94 20.87 11.72
N VAL A 276 5.13 19.68 12.30
CA VAL A 276 4.08 18.67 12.59
C VAL A 276 2.87 19.29 13.30
N SER A 277 3.09 20.28 14.18
CA SER A 277 2.02 21.05 14.84
C SER A 277 1.02 21.70 13.86
N GLY A 278 1.46 22.10 12.67
CA GLY A 278 0.64 22.71 11.61
C GLY A 278 -0.27 21.74 10.86
N LEU A 279 -0.26 20.46 11.27
CA LEU A 279 -1.14 19.43 10.73
C LEU A 279 -2.42 19.23 11.56
N GLN A 280 -2.67 20.03 12.60
CA GLN A 280 -3.85 19.88 13.46
C GLN A 280 -5.19 19.93 12.69
N ASN A 281 -5.31 20.89 11.75
CA ASN A 281 -6.53 21.08 10.97
C ASN A 281 -6.26 20.83 9.49
N LEU A 282 -6.50 19.60 9.06
CA LEU A 282 -6.32 19.20 7.66
C LEU A 282 -7.52 19.55 6.77
N GLU A 283 -8.74 19.61 7.34
CA GLU A 283 -9.95 20.05 6.62
C GLU A 283 -9.84 21.51 6.13
N GLY A 284 -9.08 22.36 6.83
CA GLY A 284 -8.90 23.76 6.51
C GLY A 284 -7.88 24.08 5.41
N ARG A 285 -7.31 23.06 4.74
CA ARG A 285 -6.19 23.24 3.79
C ARG A 285 -6.61 23.51 2.34
N GLY A 286 -7.92 23.55 2.06
CA GLY A 286 -8.44 23.73 0.70
C GLY A 286 -8.41 22.45 -0.15
N TRP A 287 -8.15 21.31 0.47
CA TRP A 287 -8.30 19.99 -0.13
C TRP A 287 -9.76 19.55 -0.16
N VAL A 288 -10.05 18.43 -0.82
CA VAL A 288 -11.38 17.81 -0.70
C VAL A 288 -11.68 17.44 0.76
N SER A 289 -12.96 17.31 1.14
CA SER A 289 -13.27 16.97 2.53
C SER A 289 -12.64 15.64 2.93
N GLY A 290 -12.24 15.49 4.19
CA GLY A 290 -11.60 14.25 4.66
C GLY A 290 -12.47 13.00 4.54
N GLY A 291 -13.80 13.17 4.43
CA GLY A 291 -14.73 12.07 4.14
C GLY A 291 -14.79 11.63 2.68
N GLN A 292 -14.10 12.35 1.79
CA GLN A 292 -14.01 12.12 0.34
C GLN A 292 -12.55 12.04 -0.13
N ALA A 293 -11.60 11.93 0.78
CA ALA A 293 -10.17 11.86 0.48
C ALA A 293 -9.66 10.44 0.67
N ASN A 294 -8.85 9.94 -0.26
CA ASN A 294 -7.94 8.82 -0.05
C ASN A 294 -6.53 9.37 0.16
N VAL A 295 -5.86 8.97 1.23
CA VAL A 295 -4.65 9.66 1.69
C VAL A 295 -3.55 8.66 2.01
N PHE A 296 -2.31 9.06 1.81
CA PHE A 296 -1.14 8.21 2.00
C PHE A 296 0.08 9.04 2.39
N VAL A 297 1.06 8.38 2.98
CA VAL A 297 2.37 9.01 3.26
C VAL A 297 3.27 8.98 2.02
N ALA A 298 3.11 7.94 1.21
CA ALA A 298 3.76 7.73 -0.08
C ALA A 298 2.90 6.78 -0.91
N ASN A 299 2.99 6.89 -2.24
CA ASN A 299 2.44 5.91 -3.17
C ASN A 299 3.53 5.46 -4.16
N HIS A 300 3.14 4.65 -5.13
CA HIS A 300 4.03 4.14 -6.16
C HIS A 300 4.75 5.20 -7.02
N ASP A 301 4.12 6.35 -7.27
CA ASP A 301 4.72 7.45 -8.05
C ASP A 301 5.69 8.28 -7.21
N THR A 302 5.33 8.56 -5.96
CA THR A 302 6.05 9.56 -5.16
C THR A 302 7.23 8.99 -4.37
N GLU A 303 7.25 7.68 -4.11
CA GLU A 303 8.33 7.03 -3.34
C GLU A 303 9.71 7.16 -4.03
N ARG A 304 9.74 7.42 -5.35
CA ARG A 304 10.97 7.43 -6.17
C ARG A 304 11.33 8.78 -6.78
N ASN A 305 10.45 9.77 -6.71
CA ASN A 305 10.64 11.07 -7.34
C ASN A 305 10.92 12.21 -6.33
N GLY A 306 10.93 11.90 -5.04
CA GLY A 306 11.20 12.86 -3.97
C GLY A 306 10.00 13.73 -3.59
N ALA A 307 8.80 13.51 -4.13
CA ALA A 307 7.60 14.29 -3.78
C ALA A 307 6.97 13.88 -2.44
N SER A 308 7.31 12.70 -1.91
CA SER A 308 6.81 12.22 -0.61
C SER A 308 7.94 11.80 0.34
N LEU A 309 7.57 11.42 1.57
CA LEU A 309 8.47 10.65 2.44
C LEU A 309 8.69 9.26 1.86
N THR A 310 9.78 8.63 2.25
CA THR A 310 10.20 7.29 1.81
C THR A 310 10.83 6.54 2.98
N MET A 311 11.04 5.23 2.84
CA MET A 311 11.73 4.43 3.87
C MET A 311 13.09 5.00 4.27
N ASN A 312 13.78 5.65 3.34
CA ASN A 312 15.12 6.21 3.53
C ASN A 312 15.09 7.67 4.01
N SER A 313 13.90 8.22 4.29
CA SER A 313 13.79 9.57 4.84
C SER A 313 14.45 9.65 6.21
N PRO A 314 15.18 10.75 6.51
CA PRO A 314 15.92 10.88 7.75
C PRO A 314 14.99 10.96 8.96
N ASN A 315 15.58 10.88 10.15
CA ASN A 315 14.93 11.20 11.41
C ASN A 315 13.65 10.38 11.68
N ASN A 316 13.57 9.14 11.18
CA ASN A 316 12.39 8.28 11.30
C ASN A 316 11.08 8.92 10.77
N ALA A 317 11.20 9.94 9.91
CA ALA A 317 10.08 10.77 9.48
C ALA A 317 8.97 9.95 8.82
N TYR A 318 9.33 8.92 8.05
CA TYR A 318 8.37 8.05 7.36
C TYR A 318 7.46 7.29 8.32
N VAL A 319 8.01 6.69 9.37
CA VAL A 319 7.23 5.94 10.36
C VAL A 319 6.38 6.89 11.19
N LEU A 320 6.94 8.01 11.66
CA LEU A 320 6.20 8.99 12.45
C LEU A 320 5.05 9.64 11.64
N ALA A 321 5.25 9.85 10.33
CA ALA A 321 4.19 10.31 9.45
C ALA A 321 3.08 9.28 9.29
N HIS A 322 3.38 7.99 9.24
CA HIS A 322 2.35 6.94 9.27
C HIS A 322 1.59 6.92 10.61
N VAL A 323 2.30 7.08 11.73
CA VAL A 323 1.67 7.18 13.05
C VAL A 323 0.71 8.37 13.08
N PHE A 324 1.13 9.54 12.60
CA PHE A 324 0.25 10.70 12.50
C PHE A 324 -0.94 10.45 11.58
N SER A 325 -0.69 9.99 10.36
CA SER A 325 -1.72 9.82 9.33
C SER A 325 -2.80 8.82 9.78
N LEU A 326 -2.41 7.67 10.33
CA LEU A 326 -3.34 6.67 10.86
C LEU A 326 -4.05 7.14 12.14
N ALA A 327 -3.43 8.02 12.94
CA ALA A 327 -4.07 8.60 14.12
C ALA A 327 -5.07 9.71 13.76
N HIS A 328 -4.84 10.48 12.70
CA HIS A 328 -5.64 11.64 12.32
C HIS A 328 -6.96 11.24 11.63
N PRO A 329 -8.14 11.84 11.94
CA PRO A 329 -9.43 11.42 11.38
C PRO A 329 -9.57 11.59 9.86
N TYR A 330 -8.86 12.55 9.27
CA TYR A 330 -8.93 12.88 7.85
C TYR A 330 -8.56 11.72 6.92
N GLY A 331 -9.41 11.47 5.91
CA GLY A 331 -9.13 10.58 4.79
C GLY A 331 -9.26 9.08 5.06
N THR A 332 -9.58 8.34 4.02
CA THR A 332 -9.37 6.89 3.93
C THR A 332 -7.88 6.62 3.73
N GLN A 333 -7.25 5.88 4.64
CA GLN A 333 -5.79 5.71 4.69
C GLN A 333 -5.32 4.54 3.81
N THR A 334 -4.35 4.80 2.93
CA THR A 334 -3.63 3.78 2.15
C THR A 334 -2.17 3.70 2.60
N VAL A 335 -1.74 2.50 2.97
CA VAL A 335 -0.33 2.17 3.28
C VAL A 335 0.30 1.53 2.05
N LEU A 336 1.41 2.09 1.57
CA LEU A 336 2.18 1.49 0.48
C LEU A 336 2.99 0.28 0.98
N SER A 337 2.88 -0.85 0.29
CA SER A 337 3.78 -2.00 0.44
C SER A 337 4.61 -2.18 -0.83
N SER A 338 5.86 -1.74 -0.78
CA SER A 338 6.78 -1.61 -1.91
C SER A 338 8.06 -2.44 -1.68
N TYR A 339 9.07 -2.21 -2.51
CA TYR A 339 10.32 -2.94 -2.58
C TYR A 339 11.55 -2.03 -2.55
N GLN A 340 12.73 -2.60 -2.31
CA GLN A 340 13.96 -1.90 -1.99
C GLN A 340 14.91 -1.80 -3.19
N GLY A 341 16.02 -1.09 -2.99
CA GLY A 341 17.18 -1.15 -3.87
C GLY A 341 16.98 -0.47 -5.22
N PHE A 342 16.21 0.62 -5.25
CA PHE A 342 16.02 1.43 -6.47
C PHE A 342 17.36 1.99 -6.97
N THR A 343 17.68 1.68 -8.22
CA THR A 343 18.80 2.28 -8.97
C THR A 343 18.31 3.33 -9.97
N ASN A 344 17.02 3.32 -10.28
CA ASN A 344 16.35 4.27 -11.15
C ASN A 344 14.84 4.30 -10.82
N HIS A 345 14.15 5.29 -11.38
CA HIS A 345 12.72 5.53 -11.17
C HIS A 345 11.81 4.39 -11.66
N ASP A 346 12.17 3.75 -12.78
CA ASP A 346 11.33 2.82 -13.53
C ASP A 346 11.51 1.36 -13.12
N GLN A 347 12.36 1.10 -12.13
CA GLN A 347 12.71 -0.23 -11.69
C GLN A 347 11.49 -1.05 -11.25
N GLY A 348 11.28 -2.18 -11.92
CA GLY A 348 10.27 -3.17 -11.54
C GLY A 348 10.61 -3.92 -10.25
N PRO A 349 9.68 -4.78 -9.78
CA PRO A 349 9.83 -5.47 -8.51
C PRO A 349 10.91 -6.55 -8.57
N PRO A 350 11.55 -6.86 -7.43
CA PRO A 350 12.43 -8.01 -7.33
C PRO A 350 11.66 -9.32 -7.57
N ASN A 351 12.38 -10.37 -7.95
CA ASN A 351 11.87 -11.74 -8.07
C ASN A 351 10.58 -11.86 -8.91
N ASN A 352 10.44 -11.03 -9.96
CA ASN A 352 9.23 -10.97 -10.80
C ASN A 352 7.93 -10.77 -9.99
N GLY A 353 7.97 -9.97 -8.93
CA GLY A 353 6.82 -9.73 -8.07
C GLY A 353 6.56 -10.83 -7.03
N TYR A 354 7.42 -11.85 -6.91
CA TYR A 354 7.33 -12.82 -5.83
C TYR A 354 7.64 -12.16 -4.49
N GLY A 355 6.55 -11.83 -3.80
CA GLY A 355 6.49 -11.11 -2.57
C GLY A 355 6.88 -11.94 -1.35
N THR A 356 7.85 -11.45 -0.56
CA THR A 356 8.33 -12.15 0.63
C THR A 356 8.49 -11.19 1.80
N CYS A 357 7.90 -11.58 2.94
CA CYS A 357 8.05 -10.87 4.21
C CYS A 357 8.56 -11.80 5.31
N SER A 358 9.21 -11.24 6.33
CA SER A 358 9.65 -11.95 7.53
C SER A 358 9.48 -11.07 8.78
N GLY A 359 8.87 -11.63 9.82
CA GLY A 359 8.60 -10.89 11.06
C GLY A 359 7.87 -9.58 10.79
N THR A 360 8.51 -8.47 11.15
CA THR A 360 7.99 -7.10 11.09
C THR A 360 8.48 -6.32 9.85
N GLY A 361 9.06 -6.99 8.86
CA GLY A 361 9.60 -6.34 7.67
C GLY A 361 9.62 -7.27 6.46
N GLY A 362 10.26 -6.80 5.39
CA GLY A 362 10.39 -7.54 4.14
C GLY A 362 11.65 -8.38 4.06
N SER A 363 11.65 -9.33 3.13
CA SER A 363 12.81 -10.13 2.73
C SER A 363 12.86 -10.20 1.21
N GLY A 364 13.97 -10.69 0.63
CA GLY A 364 14.06 -10.88 -0.82
C GLY A 364 13.92 -9.59 -1.64
N GLY A 365 14.28 -8.44 -1.07
CA GLY A 365 14.17 -7.13 -1.72
C GLY A 365 12.85 -6.41 -1.50
N TRP A 366 11.95 -6.91 -0.65
CA TRP A 366 10.71 -6.21 -0.29
C TRP A 366 10.88 -5.37 0.98
N TYR A 367 10.12 -4.28 1.14
CA TYR A 367 10.05 -3.53 2.39
C TYR A 367 9.00 -4.11 3.35
N CYS A 368 7.84 -4.53 2.83
CA CYS A 368 6.68 -4.95 3.61
C CYS A 368 6.29 -3.93 4.70
N GLN A 369 6.17 -2.66 4.33
CA GLN A 369 5.87 -1.58 5.28
C GLN A 369 4.61 -1.85 6.10
N HIS A 370 3.63 -2.55 5.53
CA HIS A 370 2.41 -2.96 6.22
C HIS A 370 2.65 -3.83 7.47
N ARG A 371 3.84 -4.46 7.60
CA ARG A 371 4.24 -5.27 8.76
C ARG A 371 4.98 -4.52 9.85
N PHE A 372 5.34 -3.27 9.61
CA PHE A 372 6.11 -2.51 10.58
C PHE A 372 5.29 -2.36 11.86
N ASN A 373 5.89 -2.63 13.02
CA ASN A 373 5.17 -2.66 14.29
C ASN A 373 4.31 -1.42 14.51
N ALA A 374 4.87 -0.24 14.29
CA ALA A 374 4.16 1.02 14.43
C ALA A 374 2.99 1.14 13.43
N ILE A 375 3.18 0.78 12.16
CA ILE A 375 2.14 0.88 11.13
C ILE A 375 1.02 -0.14 11.42
N ALA A 376 1.36 -1.40 11.66
CA ALA A 376 0.41 -2.46 11.98
C ALA A 376 -0.35 -2.19 13.29
N GLY A 377 0.31 -1.66 14.32
CA GLY A 377 -0.35 -1.24 15.56
C GLY A 377 -1.31 -0.07 15.32
N MET A 378 -0.92 0.88 14.49
CA MET A 378 -1.76 2.04 14.15
C MET A 378 -2.94 1.71 13.23
N VAL A 379 -2.92 0.57 12.53
CA VAL A 379 -4.12 0.03 11.86
C VAL A 379 -5.18 -0.35 12.90
N GLY A 380 -4.78 -1.03 13.97
CA GLY A 380 -5.64 -1.32 15.12
C GLY A 380 -6.19 -0.03 15.76
N PHE A 381 -5.32 0.96 15.98
CA PHE A 381 -5.72 2.28 16.46
C PHE A 381 -6.77 2.94 15.56
N ARG A 382 -6.54 2.99 14.23
CA ARG A 382 -7.44 3.61 13.26
C ARG A 382 -8.82 2.96 13.27
N ASN A 383 -8.85 1.62 13.26
CA ASN A 383 -10.09 0.86 13.30
C ASN A 383 -10.87 1.08 14.59
N ASN A 384 -10.17 1.19 15.72
CA ASN A 384 -10.78 1.46 17.03
C ASN A 384 -11.31 2.89 17.16
N ALA A 385 -10.52 3.88 16.72
CA ALA A 385 -10.87 5.29 16.83
C ALA A 385 -11.97 5.72 15.86
N GLY A 386 -12.06 5.06 14.69
CA GLY A 386 -13.08 5.33 13.68
C GLY A 386 -13.09 6.81 13.26
N SER A 387 -14.28 7.41 13.27
CA SER A 387 -14.52 8.82 12.91
C SER A 387 -14.44 9.80 14.10
N THR A 388 -14.04 9.34 15.29
CA THR A 388 -14.01 10.20 16.49
C THR A 388 -13.15 11.45 16.27
N GLY A 389 -13.59 12.63 16.69
CA GLY A 389 -12.80 13.86 16.50
C GLY A 389 -11.48 13.87 17.27
N ILE A 390 -10.61 14.84 16.94
CA ILE A 390 -9.40 15.14 17.73
C ILE A 390 -9.81 15.85 19.02
N THR A 391 -9.22 15.45 20.15
CA THR A 391 -9.38 16.10 21.46
C THR A 391 -8.00 16.28 22.11
N ASN A 392 -7.89 17.10 23.16
CA ASN A 392 -6.67 17.23 23.97
C ASN A 392 -5.39 17.50 23.15
N TRP A 393 -5.50 18.30 22.09
CA TRP A 393 -4.35 18.65 21.28
C TRP A 393 -3.34 19.47 22.09
N SER A 394 -2.09 19.04 22.07
CA SER A 394 -0.96 19.69 22.74
C SER A 394 0.26 19.65 21.84
N SER A 395 0.93 20.79 21.71
CA SER A 395 2.15 20.92 20.92
C SER A 395 3.01 22.03 21.53
N PRO A 396 3.93 21.69 22.45
CA PRO A 396 4.79 22.69 23.08
C PRO A 396 5.80 23.31 22.08
N ARG A 397 6.06 22.63 20.96
CA ARG A 397 6.95 23.03 19.86
C ARG A 397 6.45 22.43 18.55
N GLY A 398 6.89 22.99 17.42
CA GLY A 398 6.45 22.58 16.09
C GLY A 398 6.75 21.12 15.71
N ASP A 399 7.76 20.51 16.34
CA ASP A 399 8.30 19.17 16.11
C ASP A 399 7.67 18.07 17.01
N ARG A 400 6.66 18.40 17.81
CA ARG A 400 6.02 17.41 18.68
C ARG A 400 4.55 17.71 18.93
N VAL A 401 3.74 16.67 18.88
CA VAL A 401 2.28 16.75 19.02
C VAL A 401 1.77 15.61 19.88
N ALA A 402 0.75 15.88 20.69
CA ALA A 402 -0.02 14.89 21.41
C ALA A 402 -1.51 15.19 21.23
N PHE A 403 -2.32 14.17 21.03
CA PHE A 403 -3.78 14.34 20.96
C PHE A 403 -4.54 13.05 21.22
N GLY A 404 -5.76 13.21 21.70
CA GLY A 404 -6.76 12.15 21.83
C GLY A 404 -7.64 12.03 20.59
N ARG A 405 -8.24 10.86 20.44
CA ARG A 405 -9.40 10.60 19.59
C ARG A 405 -10.61 10.37 20.48
N GLY A 406 -11.08 11.45 21.12
CA GLY A 406 -12.11 11.38 22.16
C GLY A 406 -11.69 10.47 23.32
N ASN A 407 -12.53 9.49 23.62
CA ASN A 407 -12.30 8.47 24.65
C ASN A 407 -11.88 7.10 24.07
N THR A 408 -11.44 7.05 22.81
CA THR A 408 -11.15 5.78 22.10
C THR A 408 -9.65 5.52 21.94
N GLY A 409 -8.83 6.57 21.87
CA GLY A 409 -7.37 6.45 21.75
C GLY A 409 -6.63 7.74 22.01
N PHE A 410 -5.32 7.64 22.19
CA PHE A 410 -4.42 8.77 22.41
C PHE A 410 -3.07 8.50 21.73
N VAL A 411 -2.47 9.55 21.15
CA VAL A 411 -1.16 9.48 20.48
C VAL A 411 -0.26 10.61 20.95
N VAL A 412 1.04 10.34 21.07
CA VAL A 412 2.12 11.31 21.28
C VAL A 412 3.19 11.05 20.23
N ILE A 413 3.62 12.08 19.52
CA ILE A 413 4.64 12.00 18.47
C ILE A 413 5.71 13.05 18.79
N ASN A 414 6.96 12.62 18.87
CA ASN A 414 8.12 13.48 19.01
C ASN A 414 9.02 13.31 17.78
N SER A 415 8.96 14.25 16.84
CA SER A 415 9.86 14.28 15.69
C SER A 415 11.14 15.06 15.96
N ALA A 416 11.41 15.41 17.22
CA ALA A 416 12.62 16.10 17.64
C ALA A 416 13.78 15.14 17.93
N ALA A 417 15.01 15.67 17.89
CA ALA A 417 16.22 14.94 18.23
C ALA A 417 16.46 14.81 19.75
N ASP A 418 15.68 15.50 20.58
CA ASP A 418 15.70 15.41 22.05
C ASP A 418 14.45 14.70 22.58
N SER A 419 14.53 14.12 23.78
CA SER A 419 13.39 13.47 24.43
C SER A 419 12.33 14.48 24.89
N TRP A 420 11.07 14.06 24.98
CA TRP A 420 9.96 14.86 25.48
C TRP A 420 9.26 14.20 26.68
N SER A 421 9.49 14.73 27.87
CA SER A 421 8.76 14.34 29.09
C SER A 421 7.57 15.25 29.35
N GLY A 422 6.44 14.67 29.73
CA GLY A 422 5.24 15.43 30.04
C GLY A 422 4.15 14.62 30.72
N THR A 423 3.12 15.32 31.17
CA THR A 423 1.84 14.73 31.59
C THR A 423 0.79 15.10 30.56
N PHE A 424 0.09 14.10 30.05
CA PHE A 424 -0.85 14.21 28.93
C PHE A 424 -2.27 13.96 29.44
N ALA A 425 -3.13 14.98 29.35
CA ALA A 425 -4.55 14.84 29.63
C ALA A 425 -5.23 14.02 28.51
N THR A 426 -6.07 13.06 28.88
CA THR A 426 -6.69 12.11 27.94
C THR A 426 -8.16 11.88 28.29
N GLY A 427 -8.96 11.53 27.28
CA GLY A 427 -10.36 11.13 27.46
C GLY A 427 -10.52 9.62 27.72
N LEU A 428 -9.43 8.86 27.68
CA LEU A 428 -9.44 7.42 27.97
C LEU A 428 -9.73 7.19 29.47
N ALA A 429 -10.44 6.10 29.76
CA ALA A 429 -10.70 5.67 31.13
C ALA A 429 -9.43 5.14 31.83
N ASP A 430 -9.44 5.15 33.16
CA ASP A 430 -8.38 4.57 33.98
C ASP A 430 -8.14 3.10 33.62
N GLY A 431 -6.87 2.71 33.52
CA GLY A 431 -6.49 1.37 33.07
C GLY A 431 -5.07 1.29 32.52
N VAL A 432 -4.66 0.09 32.10
CA VAL A 432 -3.35 -0.16 31.51
C VAL A 432 -3.51 -0.56 30.04
N TYR A 433 -2.84 0.17 29.17
CA TYR A 433 -2.96 0.07 27.72
C TYR A 433 -1.61 -0.30 27.11
N CYS A 434 -1.60 -1.20 26.12
CA CYS A 434 -0.39 -1.49 25.37
C CYS A 434 -0.03 -0.33 24.45
N ASN A 435 1.25 0.06 24.44
CA ASN A 435 1.77 1.00 23.46
C ASN A 435 1.88 0.30 22.10
N VAL A 436 0.90 0.54 21.23
CA VAL A 436 0.79 -0.13 19.92
C VAL A 436 1.89 0.23 18.94
N ILE A 437 2.72 1.22 19.24
CA ILE A 437 3.94 1.52 18.49
C ILE A 437 5.01 0.43 18.67
N THR A 438 5.07 -0.16 19.88
CA THR A 438 6.14 -1.08 20.28
C THR A 438 5.67 -2.53 20.45
N GLY A 439 4.37 -2.77 20.54
CA GLY A 439 3.83 -4.12 20.70
C GLY A 439 2.32 -4.15 20.83
N LYS A 440 1.76 -5.34 20.98
CA LYS A 440 0.31 -5.56 21.05
C LYS A 440 -0.05 -6.37 22.29
N PRO A 441 -1.33 -6.42 22.68
CA PRO A 441 -1.78 -7.40 23.65
C PRO A 441 -1.50 -8.82 23.14
N ASN A 442 -0.98 -9.68 24.00
CA ASN A 442 -0.87 -11.11 23.75
C ASN A 442 -2.10 -11.85 24.30
N GLY A 443 -2.17 -13.17 24.05
CA GLY A 443 -3.29 -14.00 24.49
C GLY A 443 -3.45 -14.13 26.02
N SER A 444 -2.46 -13.70 26.82
CA SER A 444 -2.51 -13.72 28.29
C SER A 444 -2.88 -12.35 28.90
N GLY A 445 -3.19 -11.35 28.08
CA GLY A 445 -3.49 -9.99 28.56
C GLY A 445 -2.24 -9.16 28.91
N SER A 446 -1.04 -9.61 28.53
CA SER A 446 0.19 -8.84 28.66
C SER A 446 0.56 -8.14 27.36
N CYS A 447 1.24 -6.99 27.45
CA CYS A 447 1.77 -6.31 26.27
C CYS A 447 3.07 -6.97 25.81
N THR A 448 3.21 -7.23 24.51
CA THR A 448 4.49 -7.69 23.93
C THR A 448 5.54 -6.57 23.88
N GLY A 449 5.12 -5.32 24.07
CA GLY A 449 5.96 -4.14 24.19
C GLY A 449 5.63 -3.36 25.45
N ALA A 450 5.90 -2.05 25.44
CA ALA A 450 5.63 -1.19 26.59
C ALA A 450 4.12 -1.05 26.86
N SER A 451 3.78 -0.67 28.10
CA SER A 451 2.41 -0.34 28.50
C SER A 451 2.34 1.03 29.18
N ILE A 452 1.18 1.69 29.08
CA ILE A 452 0.90 3.01 29.66
C ILE A 452 -0.27 2.89 30.61
N THR A 453 -0.08 3.37 31.84
CA THR A 453 -1.14 3.43 32.85
C THR A 453 -1.79 4.81 32.83
N ILE A 454 -3.11 4.82 32.71
CA ILE A 454 -3.95 6.01 32.83
C ILE A 454 -4.60 6.00 34.21
N SER A 455 -4.55 7.14 34.89
CA SER A 455 -5.18 7.34 36.19
C SER A 455 -5.64 8.80 36.30
N GLY A 456 -6.89 9.01 36.71
CA GLY A 456 -7.45 10.35 36.88
C GLY A 456 -7.51 11.16 35.58
N GLY A 457 -7.71 10.50 34.42
CA GLY A 457 -7.81 11.18 33.13
C GLY A 457 -6.50 11.73 32.57
N ALA A 458 -5.35 11.25 33.04
CA ALA A 458 -4.04 11.61 32.52
C ALA A 458 -3.04 10.45 32.60
N PHE A 459 -1.91 10.59 31.90
CA PHE A 459 -0.72 9.75 32.07
C PHE A 459 0.56 10.58 31.91
N SER A 460 1.66 10.18 32.56
CA SER A 460 2.97 10.79 32.38
C SER A 460 3.88 9.86 31.59
N ALA A 461 4.64 10.41 30.64
CA ALA A 461 5.57 9.62 29.82
C ALA A 461 6.75 10.48 29.36
N THR A 462 7.85 9.81 29.01
CA THR A 462 9.03 10.40 28.35
C THR A 462 9.18 9.80 26.97
N ILE A 463 8.86 10.54 25.92
CA ILE A 463 8.97 10.04 24.55
C ILE A 463 10.41 10.26 24.10
N GLY A 464 11.05 9.21 23.57
CA GLY A 464 12.41 9.31 23.05
C GLY A 464 12.52 10.31 21.89
N ALA A 465 13.75 10.62 21.49
CA ALA A 465 13.98 11.33 20.24
C ALA A 465 13.41 10.52 19.06
N LEU A 466 12.71 11.17 18.13
CA LEU A 466 12.20 10.56 16.90
C LEU A 466 11.26 9.35 17.13
N ASP A 467 10.48 9.40 18.21
CA ASP A 467 9.67 8.30 18.74
C ASP A 467 8.19 8.71 18.93
N ALA A 468 7.32 7.72 19.16
CA ALA A 468 5.92 7.90 19.40
C ALA A 468 5.35 6.90 20.42
N ILE A 469 4.22 7.30 21.03
CA ILE A 469 3.35 6.43 21.83
C ILE A 469 1.96 6.48 21.21
N ALA A 470 1.31 5.33 21.13
CA ALA A 470 -0.11 5.25 20.78
C ALA A 470 -0.80 4.19 21.62
N ILE A 471 -1.97 4.53 22.17
CA ILE A 471 -2.77 3.66 23.02
C ILE A 471 -4.25 3.80 22.65
N HIS A 472 -5.02 2.71 22.75
CA HIS A 472 -6.44 2.73 22.42
C HIS A 472 -7.23 1.65 23.18
N THR A 473 -8.55 1.82 23.26
CA THR A 473 -9.45 0.97 24.06
C THR A 473 -9.48 -0.49 23.63
N GLY A 474 -9.22 -0.77 22.34
CA GLY A 474 -9.04 -2.13 21.81
C GLY A 474 -7.70 -2.81 22.15
N ALA A 475 -6.78 -2.16 22.89
CA ALA A 475 -5.46 -2.70 23.21
C ALA A 475 -5.12 -2.56 24.71
N LEU A 476 -5.98 -3.11 25.58
CA LEU A 476 -5.71 -3.21 27.01
C LEU A 476 -4.70 -4.32 27.31
N GLY A 477 -3.85 -4.10 28.30
CA GLY A 477 -2.92 -5.12 28.78
C GLY A 477 -1.90 -4.60 29.76
N THR A 478 -1.32 -5.51 30.55
CA THR A 478 -0.28 -5.20 31.53
C THR A 478 1.11 -5.44 30.94
N GLY A 479 2.07 -4.55 31.15
CA GLY A 479 3.46 -4.75 30.75
C GLY A 479 4.42 -4.05 31.71
N THR A 480 5.72 -4.15 31.46
CA THR A 480 6.68 -3.30 32.17
C THR A 480 6.38 -1.84 31.82
N SER A 481 6.11 -1.04 32.84
CA SER A 481 5.95 0.41 32.73
C SER A 481 7.31 1.05 32.54
N THR A 482 7.92 0.90 31.37
CA THR A 482 9.05 1.74 30.99
C THR A 482 8.47 3.07 30.58
N GLY A 483 8.68 4.10 31.41
CA GLY A 483 8.44 5.48 31.00
C GLY A 483 9.26 5.74 29.74
N GLY A 484 8.57 5.78 28.60
CA GLY A 484 9.16 5.96 27.28
C GLY A 484 9.20 4.71 26.44
N GLY A 485 8.85 4.90 25.16
CA GLY A 485 8.91 3.89 24.13
C GLY A 485 10.23 3.16 24.22
N GLY A 486 10.18 1.85 24.43
CA GLY A 486 11.33 1.02 24.14
C GLY A 486 11.78 1.38 22.73
N SER A 487 13.07 1.69 22.58
CA SER A 487 13.74 2.11 21.35
C SER A 487 12.86 1.78 20.14
N VAL A 488 12.37 2.81 19.46
CA VAL A 488 11.97 2.67 18.06
C VAL A 488 12.98 1.73 17.45
N VAL A 489 12.51 0.72 16.74
CA VAL A 489 13.34 0.05 15.76
C VAL A 489 13.79 1.17 14.83
N THR A 490 14.90 1.84 15.15
CA THR A 490 15.87 2.19 14.14
C THR A 490 15.91 0.96 13.26
N PRO A 491 15.68 1.09 11.93
CA PRO A 491 16.05 0.02 11.01
C PRO A 491 17.40 -0.50 11.51
N PRO A 492 17.59 -1.83 11.65
CA PRO A 492 18.81 -2.37 12.23
C PRO A 492 19.94 -1.54 11.68
N THR A 493 20.66 -0.83 12.56
CA THR A 493 21.70 0.13 12.18
C THR A 493 22.36 -0.46 10.96
N SER A 494 22.28 0.23 9.82
CA SER A 494 22.72 -0.24 8.52
C SER A 494 24.25 -0.33 8.48
N GLY A 495 24.85 -0.97 9.47
CA GLY A 495 26.11 -1.65 9.36
C GLY A 495 25.80 -3.05 8.85
N SER A 496 25.93 -3.24 7.55
CA SER A 496 26.35 -4.55 7.07
C SER A 496 27.80 -4.74 7.52
N VAL A 497 28.10 -5.89 8.10
CA VAL A 497 29.48 -6.34 8.31
C VAL A 497 29.90 -7.10 7.06
N ALA A 498 30.97 -6.65 6.41
CA ALA A 498 31.58 -7.43 5.34
C ALA A 498 32.32 -8.62 5.98
N VAL A 499 31.68 -9.79 5.99
CA VAL A 499 32.21 -11.01 6.59
C VAL A 499 32.96 -11.80 5.53
N THR A 500 34.29 -11.85 5.65
CA THR A 500 35.15 -12.68 4.80
C THR A 500 35.25 -14.08 5.38
N PHE A 501 34.69 -15.06 4.67
CA PHE A 501 34.84 -16.48 4.98
C PHE A 501 36.06 -17.00 4.26
N GLU A 502 36.99 -17.60 5.01
CA GLU A 502 38.18 -18.25 4.48
C GLU A 502 38.15 -19.73 4.85
N GLU A 503 38.12 -20.60 3.85
CA GLU A 503 38.08 -22.04 4.05
C GLU A 503 39.30 -22.69 3.42
N ASN A 504 40.14 -23.32 4.23
CA ASN A 504 41.27 -24.11 3.76
C ASN A 504 40.80 -25.52 3.38
N ALA A 505 40.71 -25.78 2.08
CA ALA A 505 40.22 -27.04 1.54
C ALA A 505 40.91 -27.39 0.22
N THR A 506 41.46 -28.60 0.13
CA THR A 506 41.94 -29.16 -1.13
C THR A 506 40.80 -29.82 -1.90
N THR A 507 40.75 -29.60 -3.21
CA THR A 507 39.73 -30.14 -4.11
C THR A 507 40.38 -30.96 -5.22
N THR A 508 39.62 -31.88 -5.81
CA THR A 508 39.98 -32.54 -7.08
C THR A 508 39.46 -31.72 -8.27
N LEU A 509 39.97 -32.01 -9.47
CA LEU A 509 39.52 -31.34 -10.69
C LEU A 509 37.99 -31.46 -10.85
N GLY A 510 37.30 -30.32 -10.96
CA GLY A 510 35.85 -30.25 -11.10
C GLY A 510 35.07 -30.00 -9.79
N GLN A 511 35.73 -30.03 -8.63
CA GLN A 511 35.13 -29.65 -7.35
C GLN A 511 35.35 -28.17 -7.02
N ASN A 512 34.28 -27.50 -6.56
CA ASN A 512 34.31 -26.12 -6.07
C ASN A 512 33.71 -26.04 -4.66
N ILE A 513 34.19 -25.09 -3.86
CA ILE A 513 33.69 -24.85 -2.49
C ILE A 513 32.62 -23.76 -2.52
N PHE A 514 31.53 -24.00 -1.80
CA PHE A 514 30.44 -23.04 -1.61
C PHE A 514 30.11 -22.90 -0.12
N LEU A 515 29.57 -21.74 0.25
CA LEU A 515 29.12 -21.38 1.59
C LEU A 515 27.59 -21.33 1.63
N LEU A 516 26.99 -21.88 2.68
CA LEU A 516 25.57 -21.70 2.99
C LEU A 516 25.31 -21.76 4.50
N GLY A 517 24.14 -21.29 4.93
CA GLY A 517 23.84 -21.15 6.34
C GLY A 517 22.41 -20.80 6.66
N SER A 518 22.13 -20.55 7.94
CA SER A 518 20.78 -20.37 8.48
C SER A 518 20.11 -19.05 8.11
N ILE A 519 20.87 -18.06 7.63
CA ILE A 519 20.37 -16.73 7.24
C ILE A 519 20.24 -16.61 5.72
N SER A 520 19.43 -15.65 5.27
CA SER A 520 19.12 -15.44 3.85
C SER A 520 20.34 -15.09 3.00
N GLU A 521 21.28 -14.34 3.56
CA GLU A 521 22.56 -13.94 2.97
C GLU A 521 23.42 -15.16 2.65
N LEU A 522 23.16 -16.28 3.33
CA LEU A 522 23.82 -17.57 3.15
C LEU A 522 22.86 -18.63 2.59
N GLY A 523 21.75 -18.22 1.96
CA GLY A 523 20.86 -19.12 1.22
C GLY A 523 19.96 -20.03 2.06
N SER A 524 19.80 -19.77 3.37
CA SER A 524 18.87 -20.49 4.27
C SER A 524 18.92 -22.03 4.13
N TRP A 525 20.14 -22.58 4.17
CA TRP A 525 20.46 -24.00 4.01
C TRP A 525 20.09 -24.64 2.67
N ALA A 526 19.71 -23.88 1.65
CA ALA A 526 19.40 -24.41 0.33
C ALA A 526 20.68 -24.56 -0.51
N PRO A 527 21.11 -25.79 -0.91
CA PRO A 527 22.31 -25.97 -1.72
C PRO A 527 22.26 -25.24 -3.06
N GLY A 528 21.07 -25.11 -3.66
CA GLY A 528 20.88 -24.35 -4.91
C GLY A 528 21.19 -22.85 -4.78
N SER A 529 21.16 -22.31 -3.56
CA SER A 529 21.43 -20.90 -3.24
C SER A 529 22.78 -20.70 -2.52
N ALA A 530 23.63 -21.72 -2.47
CA ALA A 530 24.95 -21.62 -1.83
C ALA A 530 25.87 -20.68 -2.62
N VAL A 531 26.64 -19.87 -1.90
CA VAL A 531 27.52 -18.83 -2.46
C VAL A 531 28.87 -19.45 -2.82
N ALA A 532 29.31 -19.30 -4.07
CA ALA A 532 30.61 -19.84 -4.51
C ALA A 532 31.78 -19.08 -3.88
N LEU A 533 32.79 -19.81 -3.39
CA LEU A 533 34.05 -19.20 -2.95
C LEU A 533 35.04 -19.11 -4.12
N SER A 534 35.89 -18.09 -4.10
CA SER A 534 37.00 -17.91 -5.02
C SER A 534 38.21 -18.77 -4.62
N SER A 535 38.81 -19.45 -5.59
CA SER A 535 40.06 -20.23 -5.44
C SER A 535 41.33 -19.40 -5.67
N ALA A 536 41.24 -18.06 -5.77
CA ALA A 536 42.38 -17.21 -6.10
C ALA A 536 43.55 -17.29 -5.10
N SER A 537 43.31 -17.83 -3.89
CA SER A 537 44.32 -18.07 -2.85
C SER A 537 44.47 -19.55 -2.49
N TYR A 538 44.18 -20.46 -3.43
CA TYR A 538 44.20 -21.92 -3.22
C TYR A 538 45.48 -22.39 -2.47
N PRO A 539 45.38 -23.25 -1.43
CA PRO A 539 44.20 -24.03 -1.02
C PRO A 539 43.18 -23.28 -0.15
N VAL A 540 43.36 -21.98 0.09
CA VAL A 540 42.38 -21.16 0.80
C VAL A 540 41.36 -20.59 -0.18
N TRP A 541 40.10 -20.94 0.03
CA TRP A 541 38.95 -20.44 -0.68
C TRP A 541 38.38 -19.25 0.06
N LYS A 542 38.01 -18.17 -0.65
CA LYS A 542 37.52 -16.94 -0.01
C LYS A 542 36.25 -16.41 -0.62
N ILE A 543 35.37 -15.86 0.21
CA ILE A 543 34.26 -15.01 -0.21
C ILE A 543 33.97 -13.97 0.87
N THR A 544 33.59 -12.77 0.46
CA THR A 544 33.08 -11.76 1.39
C THR A 544 31.58 -11.62 1.19
N VAL A 545 30.81 -11.86 2.25
CA VAL A 545 29.36 -11.71 2.26
C VAL A 545 28.98 -10.62 3.24
N ASN A 546 28.11 -9.73 2.80
CA ASN A 546 27.54 -8.67 3.62
C ASN A 546 26.45 -9.26 4.52
N ILE A 547 26.70 -9.31 5.84
CA ILE A 547 25.78 -9.86 6.84
C ILE A 547 25.37 -8.74 7.81
N PRO A 548 24.09 -8.61 8.19
CA PRO A 548 23.67 -7.58 9.15
C PRO A 548 24.46 -7.66 10.46
N ALA A 549 24.87 -6.52 11.03
CA ALA A 549 25.57 -6.48 12.31
C ALA A 549 24.71 -7.02 13.46
N GLY A 550 25.36 -7.65 14.45
CA GLY A 550 24.70 -8.19 15.64
C GLY A 550 23.89 -9.48 15.42
N VAL A 551 24.00 -10.13 14.27
CA VAL A 551 23.28 -11.36 13.94
C VAL A 551 24.11 -12.59 14.27
N THR A 552 23.54 -13.49 15.07
CA THR A 552 24.06 -14.86 15.25
C THR A 552 23.49 -15.76 14.16
N PHE A 553 24.36 -16.49 13.47
CA PHE A 553 23.99 -17.40 12.39
C PHE A 553 24.81 -18.68 12.42
N GLN A 554 24.27 -19.73 11.81
CA GLN A 554 24.98 -20.98 11.56
C GLN A 554 25.34 -21.13 10.09
N TYR A 555 26.44 -21.81 9.80
CA TYR A 555 26.91 -22.02 8.42
C TYR A 555 27.69 -23.33 8.26
N LYS A 556 27.84 -23.77 7.01
CA LYS A 556 28.73 -24.85 6.56
C LYS A 556 29.33 -24.50 5.20
N PHE A 557 30.40 -25.19 4.86
CA PHE A 557 30.87 -25.30 3.48
C PHE A 557 30.33 -26.58 2.83
N ILE A 558 30.13 -26.53 1.52
CA ILE A 558 29.81 -27.68 0.68
C ILE A 558 30.78 -27.75 -0.49
N ARG A 559 31.10 -28.98 -0.91
CA ARG A 559 31.74 -29.26 -2.20
C ARG A 559 30.64 -29.56 -3.20
N LYS A 560 30.69 -28.91 -4.36
CA LYS A 560 29.83 -29.26 -5.50
C LYS A 560 30.68 -29.69 -6.68
N GLU A 561 30.26 -30.79 -7.30
CA GLU A 561 30.83 -31.28 -8.55
C GLU A 561 30.00 -30.81 -9.74
N SER A 562 30.60 -30.82 -10.94
CA SER A 562 29.90 -30.54 -12.19
C SER A 562 28.76 -31.53 -12.49
N SER A 563 28.79 -32.71 -11.87
CA SER A 563 27.72 -33.73 -11.89
C SER A 563 26.48 -33.34 -11.08
N GLY A 564 26.56 -32.29 -10.25
CA GLY A 564 25.52 -31.89 -9.30
C GLY A 564 25.62 -32.57 -7.94
N ALA A 565 26.58 -33.48 -7.72
CA ALA A 565 26.82 -34.09 -6.41
C ALA A 565 27.25 -33.03 -5.38
N VAL A 566 26.68 -33.11 -4.17
CA VAL A 566 26.94 -32.18 -3.07
C VAL A 566 27.44 -32.94 -1.84
N THR A 567 28.64 -32.60 -1.37
CA THR A 567 29.20 -33.12 -0.12
C THR A 567 29.25 -31.99 0.90
N TRP A 568 28.66 -32.22 2.06
CA TRP A 568 28.64 -31.26 3.16
C TRP A 568 29.80 -31.48 4.12
N GLU A 569 30.23 -30.42 4.81
CA GLU A 569 31.00 -30.57 6.03
C GLU A 569 30.27 -31.39 7.09
N SER A 570 31.04 -32.06 7.95
CA SER A 570 30.52 -32.79 9.11
C SER A 570 29.80 -31.88 10.13
N ASP A 571 28.91 -32.49 10.93
CA ASP A 571 28.23 -31.84 12.06
C ASP A 571 29.15 -31.72 13.29
N PRO A 572 28.87 -30.78 14.22
CA PRO A 572 27.73 -29.85 14.28
C PRO A 572 27.91 -28.63 13.36
N ASN A 573 26.86 -27.90 12.97
CA ASN A 573 27.01 -26.64 12.20
C ASN A 573 28.03 -25.66 12.84
N ARG A 574 28.76 -24.90 12.01
CA ARG A 574 29.58 -23.78 12.51
C ARG A 574 28.63 -22.65 12.93
N GLN A 575 29.01 -21.85 13.92
CA GLN A 575 28.22 -20.71 14.39
C GLN A 575 29.12 -19.48 14.53
N ALA A 576 28.59 -18.33 14.13
CA ALA A 576 29.25 -17.04 14.31
C ALA A 576 28.22 -15.95 14.64
N THR A 577 28.70 -14.87 15.24
CA THR A 577 27.92 -13.64 15.46
C THR A 577 28.66 -12.48 14.81
N THR A 578 27.96 -11.66 14.03
CA THR A 578 28.55 -10.44 13.46
C THR A 578 28.78 -9.38 14.55
N GLY A 579 29.99 -8.83 14.59
CA GLY A 579 30.34 -7.76 15.52
C GLY A 579 29.74 -6.39 15.14
N THR A 580 30.16 -5.35 15.85
CA THR A 580 29.84 -3.94 15.52
C THR A 580 30.88 -3.29 14.58
N SER A 581 31.92 -4.03 14.20
CA SER A 581 32.94 -3.61 13.22
C SER A 581 32.39 -3.63 11.79
N SER A 582 32.89 -2.79 10.88
CA SER A 582 32.51 -2.81 9.46
C SER A 582 32.98 -4.06 8.70
N THR A 583 33.96 -4.79 9.24
CA THR A 583 34.50 -6.03 8.65
C THR A 583 34.76 -7.09 9.71
N GLN A 584 34.69 -8.36 9.30
CA GLN A 584 35.00 -9.53 10.12
C GLN A 584 35.56 -10.64 9.23
N THR A 585 36.52 -11.42 9.73
CA THR A 585 37.06 -12.59 9.01
C THR A 585 36.81 -13.86 9.82
N LEU A 586 36.28 -14.88 9.16
CA LEU A 586 36.02 -16.21 9.72
C LEU A 586 36.86 -17.22 8.94
N SER A 587 37.99 -17.63 9.52
CA SER A 587 38.89 -18.61 8.91
C SER A 587 38.69 -20.01 9.50
N SER A 588 38.63 -21.03 8.64
CA SER A 588 38.48 -22.43 9.02
C SER A 588 39.17 -23.39 8.05
N SER A 589 39.17 -24.68 8.41
CA SER A 589 39.60 -25.78 7.56
C SER A 589 38.49 -26.82 7.46
N TRP A 590 38.44 -27.52 6.32
CA TRP A 590 37.39 -28.50 6.00
C TRP A 590 37.29 -29.60 7.06
N ARG A 591 36.06 -29.97 7.42
CA ARG A 591 35.75 -30.98 8.44
C ARG A 591 34.77 -32.05 7.98
#